data_AF-A0A3D5DES4-F1
#
_entry.id   AF-A0A3D5DES4-F1
#
_cell.length_a   1.000
_cell.length_b   1.000
_cell.length_c   1.000
_cell.angle_alpha   90.00
_cell.angle_beta   90.00
_cell.angle_gamma   90.00
#
_symmetry.space_group_name_H-M   'P 1'
#
loop_
_entity.id
_entity.type
_entity.pdbx_description
1 polymer ?
#
loop_
_entity_poly.entity_id
_entity_poly.type
_entity_poly.pdbx_seq_one_letter_code
_entity_poly.pdbx_strand_id
1 'polypeptide(L)'
;IIFAGNKGGYGRTVVIQHGESYSTLFAHMSRISRGVKNGTRIKQGQTIGYVGKTGLATGPHLHYEFRINGVHRNPLKVRLPEALPLEKKYIADFRSRTEPLLTRLDELSDVAKSNNLVADADPQIKQASSTPTRSKTQ
;
A
#
# COMPACT_ATOMS: atom_id res chain seq x y z
N ILE A 1 -4.07 -3.13 2.40
CA ILE A 1 -4.91 -3.07 3.61
C ILE A 1 -5.84 -4.27 3.60
N ILE A 2 -5.84 -5.07 4.65
CA ILE A 2 -6.71 -6.25 4.77
C ILE A 2 -7.97 -5.99 5.58
N PHE A 3 -7.99 -4.94 6.41
CA PHE A 3 -9.18 -4.49 7.13
C PHE A 3 -9.12 -2.99 7.42
N ALA A 4 -10.24 -2.29 7.26
CA ALA A 4 -10.46 -0.90 7.63
C ALA A 4 -11.93 -0.71 8.04
N GLY A 5 -12.20 -0.45 9.32
CA GLY A 5 -13.57 -0.33 9.83
C GLY A 5 -13.65 -0.40 11.36
N ASN A 6 -14.85 -0.56 11.91
CA ASN A 6 -15.05 -0.78 13.35
C ASN A 6 -14.81 -2.25 13.71
N LYS A 7 -14.00 -2.52 14.75
CA LYS A 7 -13.61 -3.86 15.18
C LYS A 7 -13.80 -4.07 16.69
N GLY A 8 -15.05 -4.01 17.15
CA GLY A 8 -15.41 -4.24 18.56
C GLY A 8 -14.63 -3.34 19.52
N GLY A 9 -13.99 -3.95 20.53
CA GLY A 9 -13.19 -3.23 21.53
C GLY A 9 -12.05 -2.38 20.97
N TYR A 10 -11.54 -2.67 19.77
CA TYR A 10 -10.51 -1.84 19.11
C TYR A 10 -11.08 -0.53 18.54
N GLY A 11 -12.40 -0.40 18.41
CA GLY A 11 -13.01 0.75 17.74
C GLY A 11 -12.62 0.81 16.25
N ARG A 12 -12.41 2.02 15.73
CA ARG A 12 -11.97 2.21 14.33
C ARG A 12 -10.53 1.72 14.18
N THR A 13 -10.37 0.75 13.29
CA THR A 13 -9.16 -0.05 13.18
C THR A 13 -8.76 -0.19 11.72
N VAL A 14 -7.45 -0.13 11.45
CA VAL A 14 -6.86 -0.47 10.16
C VAL A 14 -5.84 -1.58 10.37
N VAL A 15 -5.92 -2.63 9.56
CA VAL A 15 -4.95 -3.73 9.53
C VAL A 15 -4.29 -3.78 8.16
N ILE A 16 -2.96 -3.74 8.17
CA ILE A 16 -2.11 -3.74 6.98
C ILE A 16 -1.31 -5.02 6.96
N GLN A 17 -1.33 -5.70 5.81
CA GLN A 17 -0.47 -6.85 5.51
C GLN A 17 0.78 -6.35 4.80
N HIS A 18 1.94 -6.82 5.24
CA HIS A 18 3.26 -6.54 4.68
C HIS A 18 3.87 -7.85 4.20
N GLY A 19 3.88 -8.09 2.88
CA GLY A 19 4.31 -9.38 2.32
C GLY A 19 3.41 -10.53 2.78
N GLU A 20 3.99 -11.73 2.90
CA GLU A 20 3.23 -12.95 3.20
C GLU A 20 2.93 -13.13 4.68
N SER A 21 3.88 -12.81 5.55
CA SER A 21 3.87 -13.25 6.95
C SER A 21 3.70 -12.14 7.98
N TYR A 22 3.85 -10.86 7.60
CA TYR A 22 3.79 -9.74 8.55
C TYR A 22 2.49 -8.95 8.43
N SER A 23 1.91 -8.56 9.57
CA SER A 23 0.83 -7.59 9.58
C SER A 23 0.92 -6.64 10.76
N THR A 24 0.38 -5.44 10.58
CA THR A 24 0.28 -4.43 11.63
C THR A 24 -1.15 -3.98 11.82
N LEU A 25 -1.58 -3.86 13.06
CA LEU A 25 -2.89 -3.34 13.44
C LEU A 25 -2.73 -1.98 14.11
N PHE A 26 -3.60 -1.04 13.72
CA PHE A 26 -3.71 0.29 14.29
C PHE A 26 -5.15 0.52 14.73
N ALA A 27 -5.38 0.73 16.03
CA ALA A 27 -6.71 0.80 16.63
C ALA A 27 -6.97 2.12 17.37
N HIS A 28 -8.20 2.26 17.90
CA HIS A 28 -8.72 3.41 18.61
C HIS A 28 -8.74 4.72 17.81
N MET A 29 -8.72 4.66 16.48
CA MET A 29 -8.66 5.87 15.64
C MET A 29 -9.91 6.75 15.79
N SER A 30 -9.75 8.07 15.81
CA SER A 30 -10.90 8.99 15.69
C SER A 30 -11.52 8.91 14.30
N ARG A 31 -10.66 8.82 13.27
CA ARG A 31 -11.06 8.78 11.87
C ARG A 31 -10.07 7.97 11.05
N ILE A 32 -10.60 7.16 10.13
CA ILE A 32 -9.82 6.50 9.07
C ILE A 32 -9.68 7.49 7.90
N SER A 33 -8.48 7.62 7.33
CA SER A 33 -8.21 8.61 6.27
C SER A 33 -9.05 8.33 5.02
N ARG A 34 -9.33 9.37 4.23
CA ARG A 34 -10.08 9.22 2.97
C ARG A 34 -9.30 8.31 2.00
N GLY A 35 -9.99 7.40 1.34
CA GLY A 35 -9.39 6.42 0.43
C GLY A 35 -8.80 5.17 1.09
N VAL A 36 -8.71 5.13 2.42
CA VAL A 36 -8.27 3.95 3.19
C VAL A 36 -9.47 3.04 3.40
N LYS A 37 -9.54 1.97 2.58
CA LYS A 37 -10.55 0.92 2.64
C LYS A 37 -9.91 -0.45 2.43
N ASN A 38 -10.68 -1.51 2.61
CA ASN A 38 -10.21 -2.89 2.33
C ASN A 38 -9.69 -2.98 0.90
N GLY A 39 -8.56 -3.67 0.71
CA GLY A 39 -7.90 -3.81 -0.58
C GLY A 39 -6.99 -2.64 -0.98
N THR A 40 -7.10 -1.47 -0.36
CA THR A 40 -6.24 -0.32 -0.70
C THR A 40 -4.75 -0.65 -0.48
N ARG A 41 -3.92 -0.46 -1.52
CA ARG A 41 -2.46 -0.48 -1.41
C ARG A 41 -1.98 0.85 -0.84
N ILE A 42 -0.99 0.80 0.04
CA ILE A 42 -0.42 1.98 0.69
C ILE A 42 1.11 1.94 0.62
N LYS A 43 1.72 3.12 0.71
CA LYS A 43 3.18 3.27 0.81
C LYS A 43 3.58 3.58 2.25
N GLN A 44 4.83 3.28 2.60
CA GLN A 44 5.39 3.72 3.87
C GLN A 44 5.31 5.25 3.99
N GLY A 45 4.97 5.75 5.19
CA GLY A 45 4.76 7.17 5.45
C GLY A 45 3.39 7.71 5.04
N GLN A 46 2.56 6.94 4.33
CA GLN A 46 1.20 7.35 3.98
C GLN A 46 0.30 7.43 5.22
N THR A 47 -0.45 8.53 5.35
CA THR A 47 -1.42 8.70 6.44
C THR A 47 -2.62 7.77 6.25
N ILE A 48 -2.82 6.86 7.22
CA ILE A 48 -3.91 5.88 7.20
C ILE A 48 -5.12 6.27 8.08
N GLY A 49 -4.92 7.16 9.04
CA GLY A 49 -5.94 7.59 9.98
C GLY A 49 -5.37 8.51 11.06
N TYR A 50 -6.21 8.87 12.02
CA TYR A 50 -5.92 9.83 13.07
C TYR A 50 -6.20 9.22 14.43
N VAL A 51 -5.33 9.48 15.41
CA VAL A 51 -5.47 8.99 16.79
C VAL A 51 -6.80 9.45 17.40
N GLY A 52 -7.38 8.63 18.28
CA GLY A 52 -8.61 8.95 18.97
C GLY A 52 -8.83 8.06 20.19
N LYS A 53 -10.10 7.92 20.57
CA LYS A 53 -10.56 7.16 21.75
C LYS A 53 -11.82 6.34 21.39
N THR A 54 -11.84 5.70 20.23
CA THR A 54 -12.99 4.84 19.87
C THR A 54 -12.81 3.42 20.41
N GLY A 55 -13.92 2.73 20.71
CA GLY A 55 -13.87 1.39 21.29
C GLY A 55 -13.57 1.43 22.80
N LEU A 56 -12.98 0.35 23.31
CA LEU A 56 -12.61 0.21 24.71
C LEU A 56 -11.25 0.89 24.97
N ALA A 57 -11.25 2.22 25.01
CA ALA A 57 -10.08 3.04 25.28
C ALA A 57 -10.32 3.98 26.47
N THR A 58 -9.36 4.05 27.40
CA THR A 58 -9.44 4.92 28.59
C THR A 58 -9.21 6.40 28.25
N GLY A 59 -8.32 6.68 27.31
CA GLY A 59 -7.98 8.02 26.81
C GLY A 59 -7.57 8.00 25.34
N PRO A 60 -7.35 9.17 24.69
CA PRO A 60 -6.87 9.21 23.33
C PRO A 60 -5.46 8.62 23.21
N HIS A 61 -5.33 7.48 22.52
CA HIS A 61 -4.05 6.80 22.29
C HIS A 61 -4.14 5.91 21.06
N LEU A 62 -2.98 5.46 20.57
CA LEU A 62 -2.88 4.49 19.50
C LEU A 62 -2.56 3.13 20.08
N HIS A 63 -3.44 2.15 19.87
CA HIS A 63 -3.10 0.75 20.11
C HIS A 63 -2.49 0.18 18.83
N TYR A 64 -1.22 -0.19 18.91
CA TYR A 64 -0.42 -0.71 17.80
C TYR A 64 -0.01 -2.15 18.08
N GLU A 65 -0.18 -3.01 17.08
CA GLU A 65 0.31 -4.38 17.14
C GLU A 65 1.13 -4.71 15.90
N PHE A 66 2.20 -5.46 16.12
CA PHE A 66 2.95 -6.13 15.07
C PHE A 66 2.73 -7.64 15.20
N ARG A 67 2.37 -8.28 14.09
CA ARG A 67 2.00 -9.69 14.05
C ARG A 67 2.82 -10.42 13.01
N ILE A 68 3.29 -11.61 13.36
CA ILE A 68 3.96 -12.55 12.45
C ILE A 68 3.07 -13.79 12.38
N ASN A 69 2.62 -14.14 11.17
CA ASN A 69 1.68 -15.24 10.93
C ASN A 69 0.41 -15.14 11.80
N GLY A 70 -0.10 -13.92 11.97
CA GLY A 70 -1.28 -13.63 12.79
C GLY A 70 -1.05 -13.56 14.30
N VAL A 71 0.12 -14.00 14.80
CA VAL A 71 0.45 -13.99 16.24
C VAL A 71 1.14 -12.69 16.62
N HIS A 72 0.71 -12.08 17.73
CA HIS A 72 1.30 -10.85 18.25
C HIS A 72 2.74 -11.10 18.68
N ARG A 73 3.66 -10.23 18.24
CA ARG A 73 5.07 -10.29 18.63
C ARG A 73 5.51 -8.92 19.11
N ASN A 74 6.41 -8.88 20.09
CA ASN A 74 6.97 -7.61 20.56
C ASN A 74 7.78 -6.97 19.41
N PRO A 75 7.33 -5.84 18.84
CA PRO A 75 7.96 -5.24 17.66
C PRO A 75 9.41 -4.83 17.90
N LEU A 76 9.80 -4.53 19.15
CA LEU A 76 11.16 -4.10 19.50
C LEU A 76 12.16 -5.26 19.54
N LYS A 77 11.69 -6.51 19.53
CA LYS A 77 12.53 -7.71 19.57
C LYS A 77 12.53 -8.48 18.25
N VAL A 78 11.70 -8.08 17.28
CA VAL A 78 11.67 -8.70 15.96
C VAL A 78 12.82 -8.12 15.14
N ARG A 79 13.77 -8.98 14.77
CA ARG A 79 14.72 -8.66 13.69
C ARG A 79 13.93 -8.60 12.39
N LEU A 80 13.55 -7.39 11.98
CA LEU A 80 13.09 -7.17 10.62
C LEU A 80 14.28 -7.47 9.69
N PRO A 81 14.07 -8.10 8.52
CA PRO A 81 15.14 -8.22 7.55
C PRO A 81 15.57 -6.81 7.18
N GLU A 82 16.79 -6.43 7.55
CA GLU A 82 17.41 -5.22 7.04
C GLU A 82 17.55 -5.42 5.53
N ALA A 83 16.89 -4.57 4.75
CA ALA A 83 17.17 -4.48 3.33
C ALA A 83 18.53 -3.80 3.17
N LEU A 84 19.61 -4.56 3.40
CA LEU A 84 20.95 -4.08 3.11
C LEU A 84 21.01 -3.75 1.61
N PRO A 85 21.47 -2.56 1.24
CA PRO A 85 21.62 -2.21 -0.17
C PRO A 85 22.56 -3.20 -0.84
N LEU A 86 22.24 -3.59 -2.07
CA LEU A 86 23.10 -4.47 -2.87
C LEU A 86 24.50 -3.84 -2.97
N GLU A 87 25.55 -4.62 -2.66
CA GLU A 87 26.91 -4.12 -2.79
C GLU A 87 27.17 -3.61 -4.22
N LYS A 88 27.87 -2.48 -4.35
CA LYS A 88 28.08 -1.81 -5.64
C LYS A 88 28.63 -2.73 -6.73
N LYS A 89 29.47 -3.70 -6.35
CA LYS A 89 30.07 -4.69 -7.26
C LYS A 89 29.04 -5.60 -7.95
N TYR A 90 27.88 -5.84 -7.32
CA TYR A 90 26.82 -6.69 -7.85
C TYR A 90 25.76 -5.91 -8.64
N ILE A 91 25.78 -4.57 -8.64
CA ILE A 91 24.75 -3.76 -9.32
C ILE A 91 24.75 -4.01 -10.83
N ALA A 92 25.93 -4.13 -11.44
CA ALA A 92 26.04 -4.35 -12.89
C ALA A 92 25.48 -5.72 -13.31
N ASP A 93 25.85 -6.79 -12.60
CA ASP A 93 25.35 -8.15 -12.84
C ASP A 93 23.84 -8.24 -12.55
N PHE A 94 23.36 -7.64 -11.45
CA PHE A 94 21.93 -7.58 -11.15
C PHE A 94 21.13 -6.91 -12.26
N ARG A 95 21.59 -5.75 -12.77
CA ARG A 95 20.93 -5.06 -13.89
C ARG A 95 20.93 -5.91 -15.15
N SER A 96 22.08 -6.50 -15.52
CA SER A 96 22.18 -7.36 -16.70
C SER A 96 21.20 -8.53 -16.67
N ARG A 97 20.96 -9.13 -15.49
CA ARG A 97 20.02 -10.25 -15.34
C ARG A 97 18.56 -9.81 -15.25
N THR A 98 18.29 -8.63 -14.71
CA THR A 98 16.92 -8.14 -14.48
C THR A 98 16.33 -7.41 -15.68
N GLU A 99 17.13 -6.71 -16.47
CA GLU A 99 16.67 -6.02 -17.68
C GLU A 99 15.88 -6.92 -18.65
N PRO A 100 16.37 -8.09 -19.08
CA PRO A 100 15.59 -8.93 -20.01
C PRO A 100 14.31 -9.48 -19.37
N LEU A 101 14.29 -9.69 -18.06
CA LEU A 101 13.11 -10.15 -17.33
C LEU A 101 12.05 -9.04 -17.22
N LEU A 102 12.49 -7.80 -17.02
CA LEU A 102 11.62 -6.63 -17.00
C LEU A 102 11.01 -6.37 -18.37
N THR A 103 11.81 -6.42 -19.45
CA THR A 103 11.31 -6.31 -20.83
C THR A 103 10.24 -7.35 -21.11
N ARG A 104 10.48 -8.62 -20.73
CA ARG A 104 9.50 -9.70 -20.93
C ARG A 104 8.22 -9.49 -20.12
N LEU A 105 8.33 -8.95 -18.90
CA LEU A 105 7.16 -8.64 -18.08
C LEU A 105 6.34 -7.51 -18.70
N ASP A 106 6.99 -6.47 -19.24
CA ASP A 106 6.32 -5.35 -19.91
C ASP A 106 5.60 -5.83 -21.17
N GLU A 107 6.27 -6.61 -22.03
CA GLU A 107 5.66 -7.24 -23.21
C GLU A 107 4.43 -8.07 -22.86
N LEU A 108 4.53 -8.95 -21.85
CA LEU A 108 3.40 -9.76 -21.40
C LEU A 108 2.28 -8.90 -20.78
N SER A 109 2.63 -7.81 -20.10
CA SER A 109 1.64 -6.89 -19.55
C SER A 109 0.89 -6.14 -20.65
N ASP A 110 1.56 -5.80 -21.74
CA ASP A 110 0.97 -5.10 -22.88
C ASP A 110 0.16 -6.06 -23.75
N VAL A 111 0.59 -7.31 -23.90
CA VAL A 111 -0.22 -8.39 -24.48
C VAL A 111 -1.46 -8.67 -23.63
N ALA A 112 -1.34 -8.69 -22.30
CA ALA A 112 -2.49 -8.87 -21.41
C ALA A 112 -3.48 -7.69 -21.48
N LYS A 113 -3.00 -6.46 -21.70
CA LYS A 113 -3.83 -5.27 -21.95
C LYS A 113 -4.46 -5.30 -23.34
N SER A 114 -3.73 -5.73 -24.37
CA SER A 114 -4.22 -5.78 -25.75
C SER A 114 -5.24 -6.90 -25.98
N ASN A 115 -5.09 -8.03 -25.29
CA ASN A 115 -6.01 -9.17 -25.38
C ASN A 115 -7.34 -8.95 -24.64
N ASN A 116 -7.52 -7.82 -23.95
CA ASN A 116 -8.77 -7.46 -23.29
C ASN A 116 -9.63 -6.50 -24.14
N LEU A 117 -9.65 -6.73 -25.45
CA LEU A 117 -10.60 -6.13 -26.41
C LEU A 117 -11.76 -7.11 -26.67
N VAL A 118 -12.59 -7.38 -25.67
CA VAL A 118 -14.07 -7.56 -25.74
C VAL A 118 -14.54 -7.77 -24.29
N ALA A 119 -15.01 -6.70 -23.66
CA ALA A 119 -16.00 -6.74 -22.59
C ALA A 119 -16.64 -5.35 -22.51
N ASP A 120 -17.68 -5.21 -23.34
CA ASP A 120 -18.82 -4.30 -23.24
C ASP A 120 -18.58 -2.78 -23.26
N ALA A 121 -18.96 -2.23 -24.42
CA ALA A 121 -19.36 -0.85 -24.56
C ALA A 121 -20.68 -0.60 -23.80
N ASP A 122 -20.72 0.45 -22.98
CA ASP A 122 -21.86 1.37 -22.96
C ASP A 122 -21.34 2.80 -22.66
N PRO A 123 -21.77 3.85 -23.39
CA PRO A 123 -21.09 5.13 -23.46
C PRO A 123 -21.75 6.21 -22.57
N GLN A 124 -21.16 7.41 -22.61
CA GLN A 124 -21.47 8.67 -21.92
C GLN A 124 -20.62 8.85 -20.64
N ILE A 125 -19.60 9.71 -20.62
CA ILE A 125 -19.69 11.16 -20.83
C ILE A 125 -18.40 11.67 -21.52
N LYS A 126 -18.56 12.37 -22.65
CA LYS A 126 -17.51 13.19 -23.27
C LYS A 126 -17.55 14.62 -22.71
N GLN A 127 -16.41 15.30 -22.87
CA GLN A 127 -16.14 16.75 -22.75
C GLN A 127 -15.83 17.20 -21.30
N ALA A 128 -14.71 17.88 -20.99
CA ALA A 128 -13.93 18.80 -21.79
C ALA A 128 -12.42 18.72 -21.52
N SER A 129 -11.68 18.87 -22.61
CA SER A 129 -10.27 19.20 -22.72
C SER A 129 -9.94 20.61 -22.22
N SER A 130 -8.84 20.79 -21.50
CA SER A 130 -7.88 21.87 -21.78
C SER A 130 -6.58 21.69 -20.99
N THR A 131 -5.52 21.34 -21.72
CA THR A 131 -4.14 21.60 -21.33
C THR A 131 -3.90 23.12 -21.32
N PRO A 132 -2.91 23.62 -20.56
CA PRO A 132 -1.98 24.51 -21.24
C PRO A 132 -0.52 24.10 -21.00
N THR A 133 0.10 23.81 -22.14
CA THR A 133 1.46 24.09 -22.57
C THR A 133 2.32 24.93 -21.62
N ARG A 134 3.49 24.36 -21.32
CA ARG A 134 4.68 25.00 -20.76
C ARG A 134 5.27 26.03 -21.74
N SER A 135 5.38 27.30 -21.34
CA SER A 135 6.29 28.25 -21.98
C SER A 135 7.45 28.60 -21.04
N LYS A 136 8.67 28.27 -21.47
CA LYS A 136 9.88 28.97 -21.02
C LYS A 136 9.84 30.40 -21.56
N THR A 137 10.51 31.30 -20.84
CA THR A 137 11.52 32.30 -21.29
C THR A 137 11.29 33.68 -20.69
N GLN A 138 12.14 34.03 -19.74
CA GLN A 138 12.96 35.26 -19.59
C GLN A 138 13.22 35.50 -18.11
#